data_AF-A0A6J6NPM5-F1
#
_entry.id   AF-A0A6J6NPM5-F1
#
_cell.length_a   1.000
_cell.length_b   1.000
_cell.length_c   1.000
_cell.angle_alpha   90.00
_cell.angle_beta   90.00
_cell.angle_gamma   90.00
#
_symmetry.space_group_name_H-M   'P 1'
#
loop_
_entity.id
_entity.type
_entity.pdbx_description
1 polymer ?
#
loop_
_entity_poly.entity_id
_entity_poly.type
_entity_poly.pdbx_seq_one_letter_code
_entity_poly.pdbx_strand_id
1 'polypeptide(L)'
;MYQGHGMEASTANQAAAEVMRVPEDALAVHAREEFGMDPDELPNALQSALLSFICFLVGALLPVLPWLSGSGNSAKWTSVGIGVVVAAGLGIAVGKFAERNKVTSALRQVLILLGACAATYLIGRLLHVTVS
;
A
#
# COMPACT_ATOMS: atom_id res chain seq x y z
N MET A 1 9.32 14.55 26.19
CA MET A 1 8.06 13.80 26.26
C MET A 1 7.15 14.31 27.37
N TYR A 2 7.32 13.88 28.63
CA TYR A 2 6.36 14.14 29.72
C TYR A 2 5.99 15.61 30.00
N GLN A 3 6.95 16.53 30.05
CA GLN A 3 6.63 17.97 30.18
C GLN A 3 5.86 18.51 28.96
N GLY A 4 6.12 17.96 27.77
CA GLY A 4 5.39 18.29 26.54
C GLY A 4 3.93 17.86 26.57
N HIS A 5 3.56 16.93 27.45
CA HIS A 5 2.17 16.57 27.74
C HIS A 5 1.54 17.43 28.85
N GLY A 6 2.21 18.47 29.33
CA GLY A 6 1.69 19.39 30.34
C GLY A 6 2.00 19.01 31.80
N MET A 7 2.88 18.04 32.03
CA MET A 7 3.32 17.68 33.39
C MET A 7 4.28 18.72 33.97
N GLU A 8 4.15 18.99 35.27
CA GLU A 8 5.13 19.79 36.02
C GLU A 8 6.52 19.13 35.96
N ALA A 9 7.60 19.92 35.96
CA ALA A 9 8.96 19.43 35.79
C ALA A 9 9.35 18.37 36.86
N SER A 10 8.92 18.55 38.11
CA SER A 10 9.20 17.62 39.20
C SER A 10 8.53 16.25 38.96
N THR A 11 7.24 16.26 38.58
CA THR A 11 6.46 15.05 38.24
C THR A 11 6.98 14.36 36.98
N ALA A 12 7.34 15.13 35.95
CA ALA A 12 7.87 14.59 34.70
C ALA A 12 9.20 13.85 34.91
N ASN A 13 10.07 14.38 35.77
CA ASN A 13 11.34 13.72 36.11
C ASN A 13 11.12 12.42 36.91
N GLN A 14 10.15 12.40 37.83
CA GLN A 14 9.81 11.18 38.58
C GLN A 14 9.22 10.11 37.65
N ALA A 15 8.25 10.47 36.80
CA ALA A 15 7.66 9.54 35.85
C ALA A 15 8.69 8.96 34.87
N ALA A 16 9.59 9.81 34.34
CA ALA A 16 10.69 9.34 33.51
C ALA A 16 11.60 8.36 34.27
N ALA A 17 11.96 8.66 35.52
CA ALA A 17 12.80 7.78 36.32
C ALA A 17 12.12 6.43 36.62
N GLU A 18 10.80 6.43 36.86
CA GLU A 18 10.02 5.22 37.11
C GLU A 18 9.92 4.33 35.87
N VAL A 19 9.57 4.89 34.71
CA VAL A 19 9.48 4.16 33.44
C VAL A 19 10.84 3.58 33.03
N MET A 20 11.93 4.31 33.27
CA MET A 20 13.29 3.83 32.98
C MET A 20 13.78 2.71 33.89
N ARG A 21 13.06 2.34 34.97
CA ARG A 21 13.46 1.19 35.83
C ARG A 21 13.29 -0.14 35.13
N VAL A 22 12.35 -0.22 34.20
CA VAL A 22 11.98 -1.43 33.46
C VAL A 22 12.31 -1.19 31.99
N PRO A 23 13.43 -1.72 31.47
CA PRO A 23 13.90 -1.42 30.11
C PRO A 23 12.86 -1.73 29.03
N GLU A 24 12.08 -2.79 29.18
CA GLU A 24 11.00 -3.16 28.27
C GLU A 24 9.88 -2.12 28.22
N ASP A 25 9.43 -1.62 29.37
CA ASP A 25 8.42 -0.57 29.45
C ASP A 25 8.95 0.76 28.90
N ALA A 26 10.21 1.08 29.17
CA ALA A 26 10.87 2.25 28.61
C ALA A 26 10.93 2.20 27.08
N LEU A 27 11.33 1.06 26.51
CA LEU A 27 11.35 0.87 25.06
C LEU A 27 9.95 0.98 24.46
N ALA A 28 8.93 0.43 25.12
CA ALA A 28 7.54 0.54 24.67
C ALA A 28 7.04 1.99 24.67
N VAL A 29 7.32 2.74 25.73
CA VAL A 29 6.96 4.16 25.84
C VAL A 29 7.67 4.99 24.79
N HIS A 30 8.98 4.81 24.60
CA HIS A 30 9.73 5.51 23.57
C HIS A 30 9.26 5.14 22.16
N ALA A 31 8.97 3.87 21.89
CA ALA A 31 8.49 3.43 20.58
C ALA A 31 7.12 4.03 20.23
N ARG A 32 6.21 4.09 21.20
CA ARG A 32 4.90 4.72 21.03
C ARG A 32 5.01 6.22 20.83
N GLU A 33 5.88 6.90 21.57
CA GLU A 33 5.99 8.35 21.49
C GLU A 33 6.77 8.84 20.26
N GLU A 34 7.87 8.18 19.92
CA GLU A 34 8.75 8.61 18.83
C GLU A 34 8.29 8.09 17.47
N PHE A 35 7.72 6.89 17.42
CA PHE A 35 7.31 6.24 16.17
C PHE A 35 5.80 6.08 16.02
N GLY A 36 5.01 6.40 17.05
CA GLY A 36 3.54 6.22 17.00
C GLY A 36 3.11 4.77 16.89
N MET A 37 3.99 3.82 17.23
CA MET A 37 3.80 2.39 17.02
C MET A 37 3.81 1.65 18.35
N ASP A 38 2.88 0.72 18.50
CA ASP A 38 2.85 -0.19 19.64
C ASP A 38 3.73 -1.42 19.36
N PRO A 39 4.86 -1.62 20.06
CA PRO A 39 5.72 -2.78 19.82
C PRO A 39 5.07 -4.12 20.16
N ASP A 40 4.00 -4.12 20.98
CA ASP A 40 3.27 -5.32 21.33
C ASP A 40 2.20 -5.70 20.29
N GLU A 41 1.82 -4.78 19.40
CA GLU A 41 0.80 -4.99 18.36
C GLU A 41 1.39 -4.93 16.93
N LEU A 42 2.64 -5.39 16.77
CA LEU A 42 3.27 -5.43 15.46
C LEU A 42 2.59 -6.45 14.54
N PRO A 43 2.23 -6.08 13.29
CA PRO A 43 1.70 -7.03 12.33
C PRO A 43 2.74 -8.11 12.00
N ASN A 44 2.31 -9.38 11.96
CA ASN A 44 3.18 -10.49 11.60
C ASN A 44 3.74 -10.29 10.18
N ALA A 45 5.07 -10.21 10.06
CA ALA A 45 5.75 -9.89 8.81
C ALA A 45 5.50 -10.95 7.73
N LEU A 46 5.55 -12.24 8.08
CA LEU A 46 5.34 -13.33 7.14
C LEU A 46 3.89 -13.38 6.68
N GLN A 47 2.94 -13.19 7.59
CA GLN A 47 1.52 -13.13 7.25
C GLN A 47 1.24 -11.96 6.30
N SER A 48 1.79 -10.77 6.58
CA SER A 48 1.62 -9.58 5.75
C SER A 48 2.21 -9.76 4.36
N ALA A 49 3.38 -10.40 4.26
CA ALA A 49 4.02 -10.73 2.99
C ALA A 49 3.18 -11.73 2.17
N LEU A 50 2.72 -12.81 2.80
CA LEU A 50 1.89 -13.83 2.14
C LEU A 50 0.56 -13.25 1.65
N LEU A 51 -0.12 -12.47 2.48
CA LEU A 51 -1.37 -11.81 2.08
C LEU A 51 -1.14 -10.86 0.91
N SER A 52 -0.09 -10.03 0.97
CA SER A 52 0.25 -9.11 -0.11
C SER A 52 0.57 -9.85 -1.42
N PHE A 53 1.30 -10.97 -1.33
CA PHE A 53 1.62 -11.81 -2.48
C PHE A 53 0.35 -12.39 -3.12
N ILE A 54 -0.57 -12.93 -2.32
CA ILE A 54 -1.83 -13.50 -2.82
C ILE A 54 -2.70 -12.40 -3.46
N CYS A 55 -2.85 -11.25 -2.79
CA CYS A 55 -3.57 -10.10 -3.34
C CYS A 55 -2.98 -9.64 -4.68
N PHE A 56 -1.65 -9.56 -4.78
CA PHE A 56 -0.95 -9.21 -6.01
C PHE A 56 -1.21 -10.25 -7.11
N LEU A 57 -1.05 -11.53 -6.81
CA LEU A 57 -1.23 -12.62 -7.77
C LEU A 57 -2.66 -12.64 -8.33
N VAL A 58 -3.66 -12.52 -7.47
CA VAL A 58 -5.07 -12.43 -7.90
C VAL A 58 -5.30 -11.21 -8.80
N GLY A 59 -4.78 -10.05 -8.42
CA GLY A 59 -4.90 -8.83 -9.23
C GLY A 59 -4.19 -8.92 -10.57
N ALA A 60 -3.01 -9.56 -10.61
CA ALA A 60 -2.20 -9.72 -11.82
C ALA A 60 -2.80 -10.74 -12.80
N LEU A 61 -3.52 -11.75 -12.32
CA LEU A 61 -4.15 -12.76 -13.17
C LEU A 61 -5.31 -12.18 -14.00
N LEU A 62 -6.06 -11.21 -13.46
CA LEU A 62 -7.24 -10.65 -14.13
C LEU A 62 -6.96 -10.13 -15.56
N PRO A 63 -5.98 -9.24 -15.81
CA PRO A 63 -5.66 -8.81 -17.17
C PRO A 63 -5.00 -9.88 -18.03
N VAL A 64 -4.54 -11.00 -17.46
CA VAL A 64 -3.97 -12.15 -18.20
C VAL A 64 -5.07 -13.06 -18.75
N LEU A 65 -6.23 -13.14 -18.10
CA LEU A 65 -7.33 -14.02 -18.52
C LEU A 65 -7.70 -13.94 -20.02
N PRO A 66 -7.81 -12.76 -20.66
CA PRO A 66 -8.14 -12.67 -22.08
C PRO A 66 -7.09 -13.30 -23.01
N TRP A 67 -5.84 -13.44 -22.55
CA TRP A 67 -4.75 -14.02 -23.31
C TRP A 67 -4.68 -15.56 -23.21
N LEU A 68 -5.43 -16.18 -22.30
CA LEU A 68 -5.46 -17.64 -22.17
C LEU A 68 -6.24 -18.32 -23.31
N SER A 69 -7.25 -17.64 -23.86
CA SER A 69 -8.10 -18.15 -24.93
C SER A 69 -8.19 -17.23 -26.15
N GLY A 70 -7.74 -15.98 -26.02
CA GLY A 70 -7.77 -14.98 -27.09
C GLY A 70 -6.38 -14.59 -27.59
N SER A 71 -6.35 -13.91 -28.72
CA SER A 71 -5.15 -13.31 -29.29
C SER A 71 -5.47 -12.03 -30.06
N GLY A 72 -4.42 -11.30 -30.47
CA GLY A 72 -4.54 -10.07 -31.25
C GLY A 72 -5.22 -8.91 -30.51
N ASN A 73 -5.83 -8.00 -31.28
CA ASN A 73 -6.39 -6.76 -30.73
C ASN A 73 -7.57 -6.98 -29.77
N SER A 74 -8.35 -8.05 -29.92
CA SER A 74 -9.48 -8.34 -29.03
C SER A 74 -8.99 -8.63 -27.60
N ALA A 75 -8.02 -9.53 -27.45
CA ALA A 75 -7.42 -9.85 -26.15
C ALA A 75 -6.73 -8.62 -25.53
N LYS A 76 -6.03 -7.83 -26.36
CA LYS A 76 -5.36 -6.59 -25.96
C LYS A 76 -6.32 -5.57 -25.33
N TRP A 77 -7.40 -5.20 -26.03
CA TRP A 77 -8.35 -4.21 -25.51
C TRP A 77 -9.17 -4.75 -24.34
N THR A 78 -9.51 -6.04 -24.34
CA THR A 78 -10.19 -6.67 -23.21
C THR A 78 -9.30 -6.65 -21.95
N SER A 79 -8.02 -6.98 -22.09
CA SER A 79 -7.03 -6.94 -21.01
C SER A 79 -6.87 -5.52 -20.42
N VAL A 80 -6.75 -4.51 -21.28
CA VAL A 80 -6.71 -3.10 -20.86
C VAL A 80 -8.00 -2.69 -20.15
N GLY A 81 -9.16 -3.06 -20.69
CA GLY A 81 -10.46 -2.77 -20.08
C GLY A 81 -10.60 -3.36 -18.68
N ILE A 82 -10.23 -4.64 -18.50
CA ILE A 82 -10.21 -5.29 -17.19
C ILE A 82 -9.29 -4.53 -16.23
N GLY A 83 -8.06 -4.21 -16.66
CA GLY A 83 -7.11 -3.46 -15.84
C GLY A 83 -7.67 -2.12 -15.36
N VAL A 84 -8.27 -1.34 -16.27
CA VAL A 84 -8.86 -0.03 -15.95
C VAL A 84 -10.01 -0.16 -14.96
N VAL A 85 -10.93 -1.12 -15.17
CA VAL A 85 -12.07 -1.34 -14.27
C VAL A 85 -11.59 -1.75 -12.87
N VAL A 86 -10.63 -2.67 -12.79
CA VAL A 86 -10.06 -3.13 -11.52
C VAL A 86 -9.32 -2.00 -10.81
N ALA A 87 -8.50 -1.23 -11.52
CA ALA A 87 -7.78 -0.08 -10.96
C ALA A 87 -8.74 1.01 -10.45
N ALA A 88 -9.80 1.33 -11.21
CA ALA A 88 -10.82 2.26 -10.77
C ALA A 88 -11.54 1.77 -9.50
N GLY A 89 -11.97 0.50 -9.48
CA GLY A 89 -12.62 -0.11 -8.32
C GLY A 89 -11.74 -0.10 -7.07
N LEU A 90 -10.46 -0.47 -7.21
CA LEU A 90 -9.51 -0.45 -6.11
C LEU A 90 -9.22 0.98 -5.64
N GLY A 91 -9.10 1.93 -6.57
CA GLY A 91 -8.93 3.35 -6.24
C GLY A 91 -10.12 3.93 -5.47
N ILE A 92 -11.36 3.53 -5.80
CA ILE A 92 -12.57 3.89 -5.04
C ILE A 92 -12.52 3.27 -3.64
N ALA A 93 -12.18 1.98 -3.52
CA ALA A 93 -12.10 1.29 -2.25
C ALA A 93 -11.07 1.95 -1.31
N VAL A 94 -9.84 2.17 -1.80
CA VAL A 94 -8.78 2.87 -1.07
C VAL A 94 -9.24 4.29 -0.68
N GLY A 95 -9.88 5.01 -1.61
CA GLY A 95 -10.42 6.34 -1.32
C GLY A 95 -11.46 6.34 -0.20
N LYS A 96 -12.33 5.32 -0.17
CA LYS A 96 -13.33 5.14 0.89
C LYS A 96 -12.67 4.87 2.25
N PHE A 97 -11.70 3.97 2.33
CA PHE A 97 -11.02 3.63 3.59
C PHE A 97 -10.15 4.78 4.11
N ALA A 98 -9.61 5.61 3.23
CA ALA A 98 -8.80 6.76 3.60
C ALA A 98 -9.61 8.04 3.84
N GLU A 99 -10.95 7.97 3.82
CA GLU A 99 -11.85 9.14 3.89
C GLU A 99 -11.53 10.25 2.85
N ARG A 100 -11.03 9.85 1.68
CA ARG A 100 -10.68 10.76 0.57
C ARG A 100 -11.77 10.74 -0.50
N ASN A 101 -11.73 11.74 -1.40
CA ASN A 101 -12.62 11.75 -2.56
C ASN A 101 -12.40 10.49 -3.43
N LYS A 102 -13.47 9.72 -3.61
CA LYS A 102 -13.49 8.44 -4.34
C LYS A 102 -13.09 8.60 -5.81
N VAL A 103 -13.56 9.67 -6.45
CA VAL A 103 -13.34 9.90 -7.89
C VAL A 103 -11.87 10.26 -8.15
N THR A 104 -11.29 11.14 -7.34
CA THR A 104 -9.87 11.51 -7.51
C THR A 104 -8.94 10.34 -7.18
N SER A 105 -9.31 9.50 -6.21
CA SER A 105 -8.56 8.29 -5.89
C SER A 105 -8.64 7.24 -7.01
N ALA A 106 -9.82 7.04 -7.60
CA ALA A 106 -10.02 6.18 -8.77
C ALA A 106 -9.21 6.66 -9.98
N LEU A 107 -9.32 7.95 -10.30
CA LEU A 107 -8.63 8.57 -11.43
C LEU A 107 -7.11 8.44 -11.26
N ARG A 108 -6.58 8.73 -10.07
CA ARG A 108 -5.16 8.54 -9.76
C ARG A 108 -4.70 7.11 -10.04
N GLN A 109 -5.46 6.11 -9.58
CA GLN A 109 -5.10 4.71 -9.75
C GLN A 109 -5.12 4.28 -11.23
N VAL A 110 -6.11 4.73 -11.99
CA VAL A 110 -6.19 4.47 -13.44
C VAL A 110 -5.04 5.14 -14.19
N LEU A 111 -4.70 6.39 -13.85
CA LEU A 111 -3.60 7.11 -14.50
C LEU A 111 -2.25 6.43 -14.24
N ILE A 112 -1.99 5.96 -13.02
CA ILE A 112 -0.78 5.20 -12.70
C ILE A 112 -0.72 3.91 -13.53
N LEU A 113 -1.81 3.15 -13.59
CA LEU A 113 -1.89 1.94 -14.41
C LEU A 113 -1.58 2.24 -15.88
N LEU A 114 -2.27 3.20 -16.48
CA LEU A 114 -2.09 3.55 -17.89
C LEU A 114 -0.68 4.07 -18.17
N GLY A 115 -0.10 4.84 -17.25
CA GLY A 115 1.29 5.30 -17.32
C GLY A 115 2.27 4.14 -17.32
N ALA A 116 2.10 3.16 -16.43
CA ALA A 116 2.92 1.95 -16.39
C ALA A 116 2.77 1.12 -17.67
N CYS A 117 1.54 0.89 -18.15
CA CYS A 117 1.29 0.18 -19.40
C CYS A 117 1.94 0.88 -20.60
N ALA A 118 1.83 2.21 -20.69
CA ALA A 118 2.45 3.00 -21.76
C ALA A 118 3.98 2.90 -21.72
N ALA A 119 4.58 3.00 -20.53
CA ALA A 119 6.03 2.86 -20.36
C ALA A 119 6.51 1.46 -20.81
N THR A 120 5.86 0.39 -20.34
CA THR A 120 6.22 -0.99 -20.71
C THR A 120 6.02 -1.24 -22.21
N TYR A 121 4.94 -0.73 -22.80
CA TYR A 121 4.70 -0.84 -24.23
C TYR A 121 5.76 -0.10 -25.05
N LEU A 122 6.14 1.11 -24.63
CA LEU A 122 7.16 1.90 -25.31
C LEU A 122 8.52 1.21 -25.25
N ILE A 123 8.91 0.68 -24.09
CA ILE A 123 10.15 -0.11 -23.95
C ILE A 123 10.10 -1.33 -24.88
N GLY A 124 9.00 -2.08 -24.88
CA GLY A 124 8.83 -3.23 -25.78
C GLY A 124 8.94 -2.84 -27.25
N ARG A 125 8.42 -1.67 -27.63
CA ARG A 125 8.49 -1.13 -28.99
C ARG A 125 9.91 -0.74 -29.38
N LEU A 126 10.64 -0.08 -28.49
CA LEU A 126 12.05 0.30 -28.71
C LEU A 126 12.96 -0.93 -28.88
N LEU A 127 12.67 -2.00 -28.14
CA LEU A 127 13.40 -3.26 -28.19
C LEU A 127 12.89 -4.22 -29.28
N HIS A 128 11.91 -3.83 -30.08
CA HIS A 128 11.28 -4.65 -31.14
C HIS A 128 10.67 -5.98 -30.64
N VAL A 129 10.24 -6.04 -29.39
CA VAL A 129 9.60 -7.22 -28.76
C VAL A 129 8.08 -7.07 -28.62
N THR A 130 7.45 -6.17 -29.38
CA THR A 130 5.99 -5.99 -29.35
C THR A 130 5.27 -7.12 -30.07
N VAL A 131 4.36 -7.78 -29.36
CA VAL A 131 3.41 -8.73 -29.92
C VAL A 131 2.35 -7.95 -30.73
N SER A 132 2.22 -8.27 -32.02
CA SER A 132 1.23 -7.67 -32.93
C SER A 132 -0.19 -8.10 -32.57
#